data_AF-A0A2H0TPY0-F1
#
_entry.id   AF-A0A2H0TPY0-F1
#
_cell.length_a   1.000
_cell.length_b   1.000
_cell.length_c   1.000
_cell.angle_alpha   90.00
_cell.angle_beta   90.00
_cell.angle_gamma   90.00
#
_symmetry.space_group_name_H-M   'P 1'
#
loop_
_entity.id
_entity.type
_entity.pdbx_description
1 polymer ?
#
loop_
_entity_poly.entity_id
_entity_poly.type
_entity_poly.pdbx_seq_one_letter_code
_entity_poly.pdbx_strand_id
1 'polypeptide(L)'
;MNISIKNISKAFIPPSVLFAFHIFAIVVFNVYVVIQNFDMLMHFFGGASIGITAVLVYKELVRVNIINKLPVWLLVFLSVSVVALVASSWEFAEYLADTYLGTYMQAGLPDTMGDMALGIVGGLVSSFLISMRDRR
;
A
#
# COMPACT_ATOMS: atom_id res chain seq x y z
N MET A 1 -7.71 11.23 -26.83
CA MET A 1 -6.93 10.52 -25.79
C MET A 1 -7.93 9.87 -24.84
N ASN A 2 -8.29 8.60 -25.05
CA ASN A 2 -9.23 7.91 -24.17
C ASN A 2 -8.45 7.23 -23.05
N ILE A 3 -8.31 7.91 -21.92
CA ILE A 3 -7.93 7.25 -20.67
C ILE A 3 -9.04 6.23 -20.40
N SER A 4 -8.72 4.95 -20.53
CA SER A 4 -9.66 3.93 -20.10
C SER A 4 -9.64 3.92 -18.56
N ILE A 5 -10.57 4.64 -17.94
CA ILE A 5 -10.78 4.64 -16.48
C ILE A 5 -10.78 3.21 -15.94
N LYS A 6 -11.29 2.26 -16.74
CA LYS A 6 -11.33 0.82 -16.47
C LYS A 6 -9.95 0.17 -16.26
N ASN A 7 -8.89 0.68 -16.90
CA ASN A 7 -7.54 0.13 -16.73
C ASN A 7 -6.85 0.69 -15.49
N ILE A 8 -7.03 1.99 -15.22
CA ILE A 8 -6.54 2.61 -13.98
C ILE A 8 -7.26 2.00 -12.78
N SER A 9 -8.58 1.79 -12.86
CA SER A 9 -9.35 1.20 -11.76
C SER A 9 -8.88 -0.22 -11.41
N LYS A 10 -8.42 -1.01 -12.40
CA LYS A 10 -7.87 -2.34 -12.15
C LYS A 10 -6.56 -2.30 -11.35
N ALA A 11 -5.79 -1.23 -11.42
CA ALA A 11 -4.57 -1.09 -10.65
C ALA A 11 -4.84 -1.10 -9.13
N PHE A 12 -6.05 -0.73 -8.70
CA PHE A 12 -6.48 -0.71 -7.30
C PHE A 12 -7.07 -2.03 -6.80
N ILE A 13 -7.17 -3.06 -7.64
CA ILE A 13 -7.65 -4.39 -7.19
C ILE A 13 -6.80 -4.95 -6.04
N PRO A 14 -5.44 -4.90 -6.07
CA PRO A 14 -4.62 -5.43 -4.98
C PRO A 14 -4.94 -4.83 -3.59
N PRO A 15 -4.92 -3.49 -3.39
CA PRO A 15 -5.26 -2.92 -2.09
C PRO A 15 -6.73 -3.16 -1.72
N SER A 16 -7.67 -3.15 -2.68
CA SER A 16 -9.09 -3.42 -2.37
C SER A 16 -9.32 -4.85 -1.88
N VAL A 17 -8.69 -5.84 -2.51
CA VAL A 17 -8.79 -7.25 -2.08
C VAL A 17 -8.14 -7.44 -0.71
N LEU A 18 -6.97 -6.84 -0.49
CA LEU A 18 -6.29 -6.93 0.80
C LEU A 18 -7.10 -6.28 1.92
N PHE A 19 -7.69 -5.11 1.67
CA PHE A 19 -8.54 -4.43 2.64
C PHE A 19 -9.83 -5.22 2.91
N ALA A 20 -10.46 -5.79 1.89
CA ALA A 20 -11.63 -6.66 2.10
C ALA A 20 -11.27 -7.90 2.93
N PHE A 21 -10.10 -8.51 2.68
CA PHE A 21 -9.58 -9.60 3.49
C PHE A 21 -9.32 -9.17 4.94
N HIS A 22 -8.73 -7.99 5.16
CA HIS A 22 -8.50 -7.42 6.49
C HIS A 22 -9.78 -7.31 7.30
N ILE A 23 -10.81 -6.68 6.72
CA ILE A 23 -12.12 -6.52 7.35
C ILE A 23 -12.75 -7.89 7.64
N PHE A 24 -12.70 -8.82 6.68
CA PHE A 24 -13.21 -10.17 6.88
C PHE A 24 -12.48 -10.89 8.03
N ALA A 25 -11.16 -10.78 8.10
CA ALA A 25 -10.35 -11.40 9.15
C ALA A 25 -10.68 -10.83 10.55
N ILE A 26 -10.88 -9.52 10.65
CA ILE A 26 -11.33 -8.88 11.90
C ILE A 26 -12.72 -9.37 12.29
N VAL A 27 -13.69 -9.27 11.38
CA VAL A 27 -15.12 -9.50 11.69
C VAL A 27 -15.41 -10.98 11.99
N VAL A 28 -14.79 -11.91 11.27
CA VAL A 28 -15.10 -13.35 11.39
C VAL A 28 -14.24 -14.04 12.44
N PHE A 29 -12.97 -13.66 12.56
CA PHE A 29 -12.01 -14.39 13.40
C PHE A 29 -11.49 -13.60 14.59
N ASN A 30 -11.83 -12.31 14.70
CA ASN A 30 -11.25 -11.41 15.71
C ASN A 30 -9.72 -11.50 15.73
N VAL A 31 -9.13 -11.42 14.54
CA VAL A 31 -7.74 -11.85 14.26
C VAL A 31 -6.69 -11.16 15.14
N TYR A 32 -6.94 -9.92 15.58
CA TYR A 32 -6.03 -9.17 16.45
C TYR A 32 -5.90 -9.76 17.86
N VAL A 33 -6.88 -10.55 18.32
CA VAL A 33 -6.77 -11.30 19.58
C VAL A 33 -6.01 -12.62 19.39
N VAL A 34 -6.08 -13.20 18.19
CA VAL A 34 -5.57 -14.55 17.90
C VAL A 34 -4.13 -14.52 17.38
N ILE A 35 -3.75 -13.50 16.62
CA ILE A 35 -2.47 -13.41 15.92
C ILE A 35 -1.79 -12.10 16.30
N GLN A 36 -0.78 -12.18 17.19
CA GLN A 36 -0.10 -11.02 17.79
C GLN A 36 0.59 -10.10 16.79
N ASN A 37 1.04 -10.61 15.64
CA ASN A 37 1.77 -9.85 14.62
C ASN A 37 0.93 -9.61 13.36
N PHE A 38 -0.38 -9.77 13.45
CA PHE A 38 -1.25 -9.61 12.28
C PHE A 38 -1.18 -8.19 11.71
N ASP A 39 -1.05 -7.19 12.59
CA ASP A 39 -0.99 -5.79 12.19
C ASP A 39 0.23 -5.48 11.30
N MET A 40 1.43 -5.75 11.82
CA MET A 40 2.69 -5.68 11.09
C MET A 40 2.65 -6.41 9.73
N LEU A 41 2.01 -7.58 9.66
CA LEU A 41 1.85 -8.31 8.39
C LEU A 41 0.95 -7.53 7.42
N MET A 42 -0.16 -6.98 7.90
CA MET A 42 -1.06 -6.16 7.10
C MET A 42 -0.38 -4.87 6.62
N HIS A 43 0.50 -4.26 7.41
CA HIS A 43 1.29 -3.11 6.98
C HIS A 43 2.25 -3.46 5.85
N PHE A 44 3.00 -4.57 5.97
CA PHE A 44 3.87 -5.04 4.89
C PHE A 44 3.09 -5.30 3.60
N PHE A 45 2.02 -6.09 3.66
CA PHE A 45 1.22 -6.41 2.46
C PHE A 45 0.45 -5.19 1.95
N GLY A 46 0.03 -4.28 2.83
CA GLY A 46 -0.59 -3.01 2.52
C GLY A 46 0.33 -2.16 1.67
N GLY A 47 1.53 -1.91 2.16
CA GLY A 47 2.58 -1.22 1.41
C GLY A 47 2.91 -1.90 0.09
N ALA A 48 3.02 -3.23 0.08
CA ALA A 48 3.25 -4.00 -1.15
C ALA A 48 2.13 -3.78 -2.18
N SER A 49 0.86 -3.81 -1.75
CA SER A 49 -0.30 -3.61 -2.63
C SER A 49 -0.35 -2.19 -3.22
N ILE A 50 0.03 -1.17 -2.45
CA ILE A 50 0.14 0.22 -2.91
C ILE A 50 1.32 0.38 -3.88
N GLY A 51 2.46 -0.25 -3.61
CA GLY A 51 3.60 -0.26 -4.53
C GLY A 51 3.26 -0.88 -5.90
N ILE A 52 2.52 -2.00 -5.91
CA ILE A 52 1.98 -2.60 -7.13
C ILE A 52 1.07 -1.60 -7.85
N THR A 53 0.14 -0.98 -7.12
CA THR A 53 -0.81 0.00 -7.66
C THR A 53 -0.07 1.16 -8.33
N ALA A 54 0.92 1.75 -7.65
CA ALA A 54 1.69 2.88 -8.17
C ALA A 54 2.40 2.54 -9.49
N VAL A 55 3.05 1.36 -9.55
CA VAL A 55 3.73 0.91 -10.78
C VAL A 55 2.72 0.62 -11.91
N LEU A 56 1.55 0.03 -11.61
CA LEU A 56 0.54 -0.26 -12.63
C LEU A 56 -0.10 1.03 -13.18
N VAL A 57 -0.41 2.00 -12.32
CA VAL A 57 -0.88 3.32 -12.75
C VAL A 57 0.16 3.99 -13.64
N TYR A 58 1.43 3.98 -13.22
CA TYR A 58 2.54 4.50 -14.02
C TYR A 58 2.60 3.86 -15.43
N LYS A 59 2.54 2.52 -15.50
CA LYS A 59 2.58 1.80 -16.78
C LYS A 59 1.42 2.18 -17.69
N GLU A 60 0.23 2.38 -17.13
CA GLU A 60 -0.94 2.83 -17.88
C GLU A 60 -0.75 4.25 -18.42
N LEU A 61 -0.24 5.18 -17.60
CA LEU A 61 0.05 6.56 -18.02
C LEU A 61 1.08 6.63 -19.16
N VAL A 62 2.11 5.78 -19.10
CA VAL A 62 3.06 5.61 -20.22
C VAL A 62 2.36 5.02 -21.44
N ARG A 63 1.53 3.98 -21.28
CA ARG A 63 0.82 3.30 -22.38
C ARG A 63 -0.08 4.25 -23.16
N VAL A 64 -0.73 5.21 -22.48
CA VAL A 64 -1.59 6.22 -23.10
C VAL A 64 -0.86 7.51 -23.48
N ASN A 65 0.48 7.52 -23.43
CA ASN A 65 1.36 8.64 -23.78
C ASN A 65 1.11 9.93 -22.99
N ILE A 66 0.69 9.84 -21.72
CA ILE A 66 0.58 11.01 -20.82
C ILE A 66 1.96 11.40 -20.27
N ILE A 67 2.79 10.40 -19.97
CA ILE A 67 4.15 10.59 -19.45
C ILE A 67 5.15 9.74 -20.21
N ASN A 68 6.42 10.15 -20.18
CA ASN A 68 7.53 9.39 -20.77
C ASN A 68 7.98 8.24 -19.85
N LYS A 69 8.69 7.28 -20.44
CA LYS A 69 9.34 6.20 -19.69
C LYS A 69 10.42 6.79 -18.76
N LEU A 70 10.42 6.33 -17.51
CA LEU A 70 11.35 6.71 -16.46
C LEU A 70 12.38 5.59 -16.28
N PRO A 71 13.61 5.90 -15.84
CA PRO A 71 14.51 4.87 -15.38
C PRO A 71 13.92 4.16 -14.15
N VAL A 72 14.19 2.86 -14.01
CA VAL A 72 13.57 2.01 -12.99
C VAL A 72 13.81 2.53 -11.56
N TRP A 73 15.02 3.03 -11.27
CA TRP A 73 15.33 3.56 -9.94
C TRP A 73 14.41 4.74 -9.57
N LEU A 74 14.08 5.61 -10.53
CA LEU A 74 13.21 6.77 -10.31
C LEU A 74 11.75 6.35 -10.17
N LEU A 75 11.31 5.37 -10.97
CA LEU A 75 9.98 4.78 -10.82
C LEU A 75 9.80 4.14 -9.44
N VAL A 76 10.78 3.35 -8.99
CA VAL A 76 10.75 2.72 -7.67
C VAL A 76 10.76 3.78 -6.57
N PHE A 77 11.62 4.79 -6.67
CA PHE A 77 11.65 5.91 -5.72
C PHE A 77 10.28 6.60 -5.59
N LEU A 78 9.67 7.00 -6.71
CA LEU A 78 8.36 7.64 -6.71
C LEU A 78 7.26 6.72 -6.17
N SER A 79 7.30 5.43 -6.51
CA SER A 79 6.34 4.44 -6.00
C SER A 79 6.44 4.30 -4.48
N VAL A 80 7.67 4.25 -3.94
CA VAL A 80 7.92 4.21 -2.50
C VAL A 80 7.50 5.51 -1.81
N SER A 81 7.66 6.68 -2.45
CA SER A 81 7.13 7.93 -1.91
C SER A 81 5.61 7.92 -1.77
N VAL A 82 4.90 7.34 -2.74
CA VAL A 82 3.43 7.13 -2.64
C VAL A 82 3.09 6.17 -1.51
N VAL A 83 3.84 5.08 -1.36
CA VAL A 83 3.65 4.13 -0.26
C VAL A 83 3.85 4.80 1.10
N ALA A 84 4.92 5.58 1.26
CA ALA A 84 5.21 6.31 2.50
C ALA A 84 4.12 7.34 2.83
N LEU A 85 3.56 8.01 1.82
CA LEU A 85 2.43 8.92 2.01
C LEU A 85 1.18 8.18 2.50
N VAL A 86 0.85 7.04 1.89
CA VAL A 86 -0.31 6.23 2.30
C VAL A 86 -0.12 5.63 3.69
N ALA A 87 1.07 5.10 4.00
CA ALA A 87 1.40 4.59 5.33
C ALA A 87 1.26 5.68 6.40
N SER A 88 1.88 6.85 6.18
CA SER A 88 1.71 8.01 7.08
C SER A 88 0.25 8.42 7.25
N SER A 89 -0.53 8.39 6.16
CA SER A 89 -1.96 8.75 6.21
C SER A 89 -2.78 7.76 7.02
N TRP A 90 -2.42 6.47 6.99
CA TRP A 90 -3.05 5.44 7.79
C TRP A 90 -2.75 5.64 9.28
N GLU A 91 -1.48 5.83 9.66
CA GLU A 91 -1.10 6.14 11.05
C GLU A 91 -1.81 7.40 11.59
N PHE A 92 -1.97 8.43 10.76
CA PHE A 92 -2.76 9.59 11.14
C PHE A 92 -4.24 9.24 11.35
N ALA A 93 -4.82 8.37 10.53
CA ALA A 93 -6.20 7.93 10.71
C ALA A 93 -6.38 7.16 12.02
N GLU A 94 -5.41 6.30 12.37
CA GLU A 94 -5.41 5.57 13.64
C GLU A 94 -5.28 6.51 14.84
N TYR A 95 -4.32 7.43 14.79
CA TYR A 95 -4.18 8.47 15.80
C TYR A 95 -5.47 9.26 16.01
N LEU A 96 -6.15 9.65 14.93
CA LEU A 96 -7.41 10.37 14.99
C LEU A 96 -8.53 9.50 15.56
N ALA A 97 -8.58 8.20 15.21
CA ALA A 97 -9.55 7.26 15.75
C ALA A 97 -9.35 7.08 17.27
N ASP A 98 -8.12 6.91 17.72
CA ASP A 98 -7.80 6.77 19.16
C ASP A 98 -8.14 8.05 19.92
N THR A 99 -7.87 9.21 19.32
CA THR A 99 -8.13 10.52 19.92
C THR A 99 -9.62 10.84 20.02
N TYR A 100 -10.40 10.59 18.96
CA TYR A 100 -11.77 11.10 18.82
C TYR A 100 -12.86 10.04 18.92
N LEU A 101 -12.53 8.77 18.68
CA LEU A 101 -13.49 7.65 18.71
C LEU A 101 -13.23 6.70 19.89
N GLY A 102 -12.14 6.90 20.65
CA GLY A 102 -11.79 6.08 21.81
C GLY A 102 -11.40 4.66 21.44
N THR A 103 -10.88 4.45 20.23
CA THR A 103 -10.26 3.19 19.83
C THR A 103 -8.89 3.01 20.49
N TYR A 104 -8.27 1.86 20.26
CA TYR A 104 -6.91 1.56 20.70
C TYR A 104 -6.17 0.88 19.55
N MET A 105 -5.97 1.62 18.47
CA MET A 105 -5.32 1.15 17.25
C MET A 105 -3.80 1.25 17.38
N GLN A 106 -3.28 2.34 17.94
CA GLN A 106 -1.84 2.50 18.12
C GLN A 106 -1.38 1.90 19.46
N ALA A 107 -0.55 0.85 19.43
CA ALA A 107 0.00 0.27 20.66
C ALA A 107 1.16 1.11 21.27
N GLY A 108 1.62 2.13 20.54
CA GLY A 108 2.60 3.12 20.97
C GLY A 108 3.55 3.55 19.84
N LEU A 109 4.49 4.44 20.13
CA LEU A 109 5.43 4.94 19.12
C LEU A 109 6.24 3.83 18.41
N PRO A 110 6.77 2.79 19.09
CA PRO A 110 7.50 1.73 18.41
C PRO A 110 6.67 0.93 17.39
N ASP A 111 5.36 0.80 17.65
CA ASP A 111 4.39 0.11 16.81
C ASP A 111 4.21 0.87 15.49
N THR A 112 3.74 2.11 15.57
CA THR A 112 3.63 3.05 14.45
C THR A 112 4.91 3.17 13.61
N MET A 113 6.08 3.26 14.25
CA MET A 113 7.35 3.30 13.51
C MET A 113 7.65 1.98 12.79
N GLY A 114 7.30 0.84 13.39
CA GLY A 114 7.38 -0.49 12.79
C GLY A 114 6.43 -0.64 11.60
N ASP A 115 5.20 -0.17 11.73
CA ASP A 115 4.15 -0.22 10.72
C ASP A 115 4.47 0.61 9.49
N MET A 116 4.98 1.84 9.71
CA MET A 116 5.52 2.67 8.64
C MET A 116 6.72 2.00 7.95
N ALA A 117 7.65 1.42 8.72
CA ALA A 117 8.83 0.77 8.16
C ALA A 117 8.44 -0.47 7.32
N LEU A 118 7.54 -1.30 7.81
CA LEU A 118 7.06 -2.49 7.11
C LEU A 118 6.26 -2.12 5.86
N GLY A 119 5.41 -1.09 5.93
CA GLY A 119 4.74 -0.54 4.76
C GLY A 119 5.73 -0.11 3.68
N ILE A 120 6.75 0.67 4.04
CA ILE A 120 7.79 1.11 3.11
C ILE A 120 8.57 -0.08 2.52
N VAL A 121 8.96 -1.06 3.34
CA VAL A 121 9.71 -2.25 2.89
C VAL A 121 8.86 -3.08 1.93
N GLY A 122 7.59 -3.34 2.24
CA GLY A 122 6.67 -4.06 1.36
C GLY A 122 6.49 -3.35 0.03
N GLY A 123 6.31 -2.03 0.06
CA GLY A 123 6.20 -1.20 -1.14
C GLY A 123 7.47 -1.17 -1.98
N LEU A 124 8.64 -1.11 -1.35
CA LEU A 124 9.93 -1.17 -2.04
C LEU A 124 10.12 -2.49 -2.77
N VAL A 125 9.89 -3.61 -2.07
CA VAL A 125 10.01 -4.96 -2.63
C VAL A 125 9.07 -5.13 -3.82
N SER A 126 7.78 -4.81 -3.66
CA SER A 126 6.80 -5.01 -4.72
C SER A 126 7.03 -4.09 -5.92
N SER A 127 7.35 -2.81 -5.67
CA SER A 127 7.62 -1.83 -6.74
C SER A 127 8.83 -2.25 -7.56
N PHE A 128 9.89 -2.71 -6.91
CA PHE A 128 11.08 -3.21 -7.58
C PHE A 128 10.77 -4.45 -8.45
N LEU A 129 10.12 -5.47 -7.88
CA LEU A 129 9.81 -6.71 -8.59
C LEU A 129 8.91 -6.47 -9.82
N ILE A 130 7.85 -5.67 -9.69
CA ILE A 130 6.93 -5.38 -10.80
C ILE A 130 7.58 -4.47 -11.86
N SER A 131 8.48 -3.56 -11.46
CA SER A 131 9.23 -2.72 -12.39
C SER A 131 10.25 -3.54 -13.20
N MET A 132 10.78 -4.62 -12.62
CA MET A 132 11.76 -5.49 -13.28
C MET A 132 11.12 -6.51 -14.22
N ARG A 133 9.87 -6.91 -13.98
CA ARG A 133 9.16 -7.90 -14.80
C ARG A 133 9.11 -7.55 -16.29
N ASP A 134 8.98 -6.26 -16.62
CA ASP A 134 8.77 -5.79 -17.99
C ASP A 134 10.08 -5.49 -18.74
N ARG A 135 11.24 -5.74 -18.12
CA ARG A 135 12.54 -5.69 -18.81
C ARG A 135 12.94 -7.02 -19.48
N ARG A 136 12.17 -8.09 -19.23
CA ARG A 136 12.31 -9.39 -19.91
C ARG A 136 11.30 -9.46 -21.05
#